data_AF-A0A7Y8GLQ1-F1
#
_entry.id   AF-A0A7Y8GLQ1-F1
#
_cell.length_a   1.000
_cell.length_b   1.000
_cell.length_c   1.000
_cell.angle_alpha   90.00
_cell.angle_beta   90.00
_cell.angle_gamma   90.00
#
_symmetry.space_group_name_H-M   'P 1'
#
loop_
_entity.id
_entity.type
_entity.pdbx_description
1 polymer ?
#
loop_
_entity_poly.entity_id
_entity_poly.type
_entity_poly.pdbx_seq_one_letter_code
_entity_poly.pdbx_strand_id
1 'polypeptide(L)'
;MKAATMLVVLGMAGASLASVDAKATTIRCDGCSSAEMQEWAIMEAAQKGYTYDEVFVINQTDNFMKKFIVTVAAGGGDIPDQIPDGSTGYGTATEVPVPAPELQYFSVAIMVNGQIVALAQGLPGSMYDVVNNPSADHALAEYARNTPEAQTNTLLNFLSALRVSPFDFGKVTITIKLVASDNSNAILVFDPNTKTWRRQADETRDSSGNIIPSNKVEITGGVGSYRQYNFGNDNDFRRFVQHVGNLGAVFVGPIGSPGGGGGVVCTSIIKSTEGQESRDETQCSSSN
;
A
#
# COMPACT_ATOMS: atom_id res chain seq x y z
N MET A 1 34.86 -10.12 -70.52
CA MET A 1 34.43 -10.50 -69.16
C MET A 1 33.08 -9.84 -68.93
N LYS A 2 31.96 -10.59 -68.97
CA LYS A 2 31.17 -11.08 -67.81
C LYS A 2 30.81 -9.92 -66.85
N ALA A 3 29.57 -9.63 -66.45
CA ALA A 3 28.22 -10.20 -66.54
C ALA A 3 27.23 -9.06 -66.13
N ALA A 4 26.09 -8.86 -66.80
CA ALA A 4 24.73 -9.35 -66.46
C ALA A 4 24.18 -8.95 -65.06
N THR A 5 23.13 -8.13 -65.10
CA THR A 5 21.83 -8.18 -64.38
C THR A 5 21.74 -8.92 -63.04
N MET A 6 21.25 -8.25 -61.98
CA MET A 6 20.10 -8.77 -61.21
C MET A 6 19.51 -7.76 -60.22
N LEU A 7 18.22 -7.54 -60.40
CA LEU A 7 17.26 -7.01 -59.43
C LEU A 7 17.26 -7.91 -58.19
N VAL A 8 17.39 -7.36 -56.98
CA VAL A 8 17.03 -8.08 -55.75
C VAL A 8 16.02 -7.25 -54.97
N VAL A 9 14.78 -7.74 -55.04
CA VAL A 9 13.68 -7.48 -54.12
C VAL A 9 14.01 -8.20 -52.80
N LEU A 10 14.18 -7.46 -51.72
CA LEU A 10 14.07 -7.94 -50.33
C LEU A 10 13.33 -6.79 -49.61
N GLY A 11 12.14 -6.93 -49.05
CA GLY A 11 11.47 -8.07 -48.46
C GLY A 11 10.84 -7.49 -47.20
N MET A 12 9.57 -7.11 -47.27
CA MET A 12 8.80 -6.69 -46.09
C MET A 12 8.77 -7.86 -45.11
N ALA A 13 9.64 -7.82 -44.10
CA ALA A 13 9.51 -8.65 -42.92
C ALA A 13 8.32 -8.08 -42.11
N GLY A 14 7.13 -8.59 -42.39
CA GLY A 14 6.03 -8.50 -41.44
C GLY A 14 6.47 -9.20 -40.16
N ALA A 15 6.84 -8.43 -39.15
CA ALA A 15 6.96 -8.93 -37.79
C ALA A 15 5.54 -9.29 -37.35
N SER A 16 5.13 -10.54 -37.57
CA SER A 16 4.05 -11.13 -36.80
C SER A 16 4.51 -11.10 -35.34
N LEU A 17 4.03 -10.11 -34.59
CA LEU A 17 4.09 -10.10 -33.14
C LEU A 17 3.37 -11.37 -32.69
N ALA A 18 4.15 -12.43 -32.44
CA ALA A 18 3.63 -13.58 -31.75
C ALA A 18 3.23 -13.09 -30.36
N SER A 19 1.92 -12.98 -30.12
CA SER A 19 1.38 -12.72 -28.80
C SER A 19 1.98 -13.76 -27.87
N VAL A 20 2.76 -13.32 -26.88
CA VAL A 20 3.28 -14.23 -25.88
C VAL A 20 2.11 -14.55 -24.96
N ASP A 21 1.71 -15.81 -24.88
CA ASP A 21 0.60 -16.18 -24.00
C ASP A 21 1.07 -16.06 -22.54
N ALA A 22 0.48 -15.12 -21.81
CA ALA A 22 0.69 -14.98 -20.38
C ALA A 22 -0.47 -15.70 -19.68
N LYS A 23 -0.17 -16.65 -18.80
CA LYS A 23 -1.21 -17.54 -18.25
C LYS A 23 -2.25 -16.81 -17.41
N ALA A 24 -1.86 -15.77 -16.69
CA ALA A 24 -2.79 -15.01 -15.85
C ALA A 24 -2.25 -13.66 -15.37
N THR A 25 -3.15 -12.81 -14.92
CA THR A 25 -2.84 -11.58 -14.17
C THR A 25 -3.99 -11.21 -13.22
N THR A 26 -3.69 -10.43 -12.18
CA THR A 26 -4.68 -9.85 -11.29
C THR A 26 -4.53 -8.34 -11.26
N ILE A 27 -5.64 -7.64 -11.47
CA ILE A 27 -5.71 -6.18 -11.47
C ILE A 27 -6.77 -5.69 -10.49
N ARG A 28 -6.59 -4.46 -10.00
CA ARG A 28 -7.49 -3.80 -9.05
C ARG A 28 -8.16 -2.62 -9.72
N CYS A 29 -9.48 -2.53 -9.55
CA CYS A 29 -10.36 -1.53 -10.13
C CYS A 29 -11.43 -1.16 -9.10
N ASP A 30 -11.03 -0.36 -8.11
CA ASP A 30 -11.93 0.04 -7.03
C ASP A 30 -12.94 1.08 -7.51
N GLY A 31 -14.23 0.83 -7.25
CA GLY A 31 -15.34 1.69 -7.69
C GLY A 31 -15.74 1.50 -9.15
N CYS A 32 -15.17 0.51 -9.84
CA CYS A 32 -15.51 0.19 -11.22
C CYS A 32 -16.77 -0.67 -11.31
N SER A 33 -17.65 -0.32 -12.25
CA SER A 33 -18.75 -1.16 -12.67
C SER A 33 -18.26 -2.46 -13.32
N SER A 34 -19.16 -3.42 -13.46
CA SER A 34 -18.87 -4.69 -14.14
C SER A 34 -18.38 -4.52 -15.59
N ALA A 35 -18.88 -3.51 -16.32
CA ALA A 35 -18.46 -3.22 -17.68
C ALA A 35 -17.05 -2.63 -17.69
N GLU A 36 -16.76 -1.68 -16.80
CA GLU A 36 -15.42 -1.10 -16.67
C GLU A 36 -14.37 -2.16 -16.30
N MET A 37 -14.70 -3.12 -15.42
CA MET A 37 -13.78 -4.21 -15.09
C MET A 37 -13.40 -5.05 -16.33
N GLN A 38 -14.34 -5.26 -17.25
CA GLN A 38 -14.07 -5.95 -18.51
C GLN A 38 -13.15 -5.12 -19.41
N GLU A 39 -13.38 -3.81 -19.50
CA GLU A 39 -12.52 -2.86 -20.24
C GLU A 39 -11.09 -2.86 -19.69
N TRP A 40 -10.94 -2.80 -18.37
CA TRP A 40 -9.64 -2.85 -17.70
C TRP A 40 -8.90 -4.17 -17.98
N ALA A 41 -9.61 -5.30 -18.04
CA ALA A 41 -9.01 -6.57 -18.40
C ALA A 41 -8.47 -6.56 -19.84
N ILE A 42 -9.19 -5.96 -20.78
CA ILE A 42 -8.77 -5.80 -22.19
C ILE A 42 -7.58 -4.85 -22.29
N MET A 43 -7.61 -3.71 -21.59
CA MET A 43 -6.53 -2.73 -21.60
C MET A 43 -5.24 -3.31 -21.04
N GLU A 44 -5.29 -3.98 -19.89
CA GLU A 44 -4.12 -4.64 -19.28
C GLU A 44 -3.48 -5.64 -20.25
N ALA A 45 -4.31 -6.46 -20.90
CA ALA A 45 -3.88 -7.43 -21.90
C ALA A 45 -3.22 -6.75 -23.12
N ALA A 46 -3.87 -5.72 -23.63
CA ALA A 46 -3.45 -5.04 -24.85
C ALA A 46 -2.16 -4.22 -24.64
N GLN A 47 -2.05 -3.51 -23.51
CA GLN A 47 -0.85 -2.74 -23.14
C GLN A 47 0.38 -3.64 -23.03
N LYS A 48 0.19 -4.85 -22.48
CA LYS A 48 1.26 -5.84 -22.37
C LYS A 48 1.47 -6.65 -23.65
N GLY A 49 0.55 -6.55 -24.62
CA GLY A 49 0.57 -7.31 -25.85
C GLY A 49 0.39 -8.82 -25.65
N TYR A 50 -0.35 -9.22 -24.61
CA TYR A 50 -0.56 -10.61 -24.24
C TYR A 50 -2.03 -11.00 -24.31
N THR A 51 -2.28 -12.22 -24.78
CA THR A 51 -3.54 -12.92 -24.53
C THR A 51 -3.43 -13.57 -23.15
N TYR A 52 -4.49 -13.47 -22.36
CA TYR A 52 -4.56 -14.02 -21.01
C TYR A 52 -5.68 -15.04 -20.90
N ASP A 53 -5.35 -16.23 -20.40
CA ASP A 53 -6.37 -17.23 -20.06
C ASP A 53 -7.14 -16.82 -18.80
N GLU A 54 -6.51 -16.11 -17.87
CA GLU A 54 -7.13 -15.72 -16.60
C GLU A 54 -6.74 -14.30 -16.16
N VAL A 55 -7.64 -13.34 -16.38
CA VAL A 55 -7.54 -11.99 -15.82
C VAL A 55 -8.53 -11.85 -14.67
N PHE A 56 -8.01 -11.77 -13.44
CA PHE A 56 -8.82 -11.46 -12.27
C PHE A 56 -8.90 -9.96 -12.09
N VAL A 57 -10.11 -9.43 -11.99
CA VAL A 57 -10.34 -8.00 -11.73
C VAL A 57 -11.06 -7.90 -10.40
N ILE A 58 -10.51 -7.08 -9.50
CA ILE A 58 -10.97 -6.93 -8.13
C ILE A 58 -11.54 -5.54 -7.94
N ASN A 59 -12.77 -5.44 -7.43
CA ASN A 59 -13.32 -4.22 -6.90
C ASN A 59 -13.53 -4.42 -5.38
N GLN A 60 -12.57 -3.94 -4.59
CA GLN A 60 -12.59 -4.12 -3.14
C GLN A 60 -13.57 -3.14 -2.46
N THR A 61 -13.86 -2.00 -3.09
CA THR A 61 -14.85 -1.03 -2.60
C THR A 61 -16.27 -1.60 -2.61
N ASP A 62 -16.64 -2.28 -3.70
CA ASP A 62 -17.98 -2.84 -3.88
C ASP A 62 -18.07 -4.34 -3.57
N ASN A 63 -16.97 -4.93 -3.05
CA ASN A 63 -16.91 -6.30 -2.56
C ASN A 63 -17.19 -7.39 -3.61
N PHE A 64 -16.73 -7.21 -4.85
CA PHE A 64 -16.87 -8.26 -5.87
C PHE A 64 -15.63 -8.41 -6.75
N MET A 65 -15.49 -9.61 -7.32
CA MET A 65 -14.38 -10.01 -8.19
C MET A 65 -14.94 -10.67 -9.43
N LYS A 66 -14.28 -10.45 -10.56
CA LYS A 66 -14.59 -11.12 -11.84
C LYS A 66 -13.34 -11.78 -12.41
N LYS A 67 -13.56 -12.81 -13.23
CA LYS A 67 -12.51 -13.45 -14.02
C LYS A 67 -12.86 -13.38 -15.49
N PHE A 68 -11.90 -13.03 -16.32
CA PHE A 68 -12.07 -12.93 -17.77
C PHE A 68 -11.01 -13.76 -18.49
N ILE A 69 -11.39 -14.36 -19.63
CA ILE A 69 -10.47 -14.81 -20.66
C ILE A 69 -10.35 -13.65 -21.66
N VAL A 70 -9.14 -13.19 -21.95
CA VAL A 70 -8.91 -12.00 -22.78
C VAL A 70 -8.05 -12.33 -23.99
N THR A 71 -8.57 -12.05 -25.17
CA THR A 71 -7.87 -12.19 -26.46
C THR A 71 -7.64 -10.82 -27.05
N VAL A 72 -6.39 -10.51 -27.42
CA VAL A 72 -6.01 -9.24 -28.05
C VAL A 72 -5.91 -9.38 -29.56
N ALA A 73 -6.49 -8.44 -30.30
CA ALA A 73 -6.52 -8.46 -31.76
C ALA A 73 -5.21 -7.95 -32.39
N ALA A 74 -4.52 -7.04 -31.71
CA ALA A 74 -3.17 -6.55 -32.03
C ALA A 74 -2.52 -6.00 -30.76
N GLY A 75 -1.52 -6.69 -30.22
CA GLY A 75 -0.77 -6.25 -29.04
C GLY A 75 0.36 -5.28 -29.39
N GLY A 76 0.77 -4.42 -28.45
CA GLY A 76 2.04 -3.68 -28.53
C GLY A 76 2.04 -2.34 -29.29
N GLY A 77 0.88 -1.69 -29.44
CA GLY A 77 0.78 -0.30 -29.92
C GLY A 77 0.74 0.74 -28.78
N ASP A 78 0.77 2.03 -29.13
CA ASP A 78 0.47 3.14 -28.19
C ASP A 78 -1.01 3.05 -27.76
N ILE A 79 -1.28 2.28 -26.72
CA ILE A 79 -2.61 2.15 -26.13
C ILE A 79 -2.72 3.20 -25.01
N PRO A 80 -3.75 4.05 -25.02
CA PRO A 80 -3.90 5.09 -24.01
C PRO A 80 -4.01 4.49 -22.61
N ASP A 81 -3.44 5.19 -21.63
CA ASP A 81 -3.53 4.85 -20.20
C ASP A 81 -4.94 5.06 -19.60
N GLN A 82 -5.91 5.48 -20.41
CA GLN A 82 -7.27 5.79 -20.01
C GLN A 82 -8.26 4.96 -20.83
N ILE A 83 -9.34 4.52 -20.18
CA ILE A 83 -10.45 3.82 -20.80
C ILE A 83 -11.02 4.74 -21.90
N PRO A 84 -10.89 4.39 -23.20
CA PRO A 84 -11.65 5.07 -24.24
C PRO A 84 -13.14 4.84 -23.97
N ASP A 85 -13.98 5.79 -24.35
CA ASP A 85 -15.43 5.92 -24.10
C ASP A 85 -16.37 4.76 -24.53
N GLY A 86 -15.95 3.50 -24.38
CA GLY A 86 -16.74 2.29 -24.63
C GLY A 86 -16.38 1.55 -25.93
N SER A 87 -15.17 1.75 -26.47
CA SER A 87 -14.73 1.11 -27.73
C SER A 87 -13.54 0.16 -27.51
N THR A 88 -13.82 -1.14 -27.38
CA THR A 88 -12.83 -2.24 -27.22
C THR A 88 -12.19 -2.66 -28.54
N GLY A 89 -11.70 -1.71 -29.34
CA GLY A 89 -10.98 -2.03 -30.57
C GLY A 89 -9.70 -2.87 -30.38
N TYR A 90 -9.28 -3.11 -29.13
CA TYR A 90 -8.03 -3.77 -28.77
C TYR A 90 -8.16 -5.27 -28.52
N GLY A 91 -9.36 -5.79 -28.27
CA GLY A 91 -9.55 -7.20 -27.95
C GLY A 91 -10.96 -7.57 -27.48
N THR A 92 -11.13 -8.81 -27.07
CA THR A 92 -12.37 -9.35 -26.51
C THR A 92 -12.10 -9.95 -25.15
N ALA A 93 -12.98 -9.69 -24.18
CA ALA A 93 -12.97 -10.35 -22.88
C ALA A 93 -14.25 -11.14 -22.67
N THR A 94 -14.13 -12.40 -22.26
CA THR A 94 -15.26 -13.28 -21.92
C THR A 94 -15.24 -13.55 -20.44
N GLU A 95 -16.31 -13.17 -19.73
CA GLU A 95 -16.44 -13.45 -18.30
C GLU A 95 -16.60 -14.96 -18.06
N VAL A 96 -15.87 -15.47 -17.08
CA VAL A 96 -15.92 -16.86 -16.63
C VAL A 96 -16.04 -16.90 -15.10
N PRO A 97 -16.59 -17.98 -14.52
CA PRO A 97 -16.73 -18.08 -13.07
C PRO A 97 -15.38 -17.97 -12.35
N VAL A 98 -15.35 -17.14 -11.30
CA VAL A 98 -14.22 -17.12 -10.37
C VAL A 98 -14.22 -18.43 -9.58
N PRO A 99 -13.09 -19.14 -9.44
CA PRO A 99 -13.08 -20.37 -8.67
C PRO A 99 -13.36 -20.10 -7.18
N ALA A 100 -13.99 -21.08 -6.52
CA ALA A 100 -14.48 -20.93 -5.16
C ALA A 100 -13.40 -20.54 -4.13
N PRO A 101 -12.16 -21.06 -4.19
CA PRO A 101 -11.12 -20.68 -3.23
C PRO A 101 -10.73 -19.20 -3.30
N GLU A 102 -10.63 -18.62 -4.50
CA GLU A 102 -10.31 -17.21 -4.71
C GLU A 102 -11.45 -16.31 -4.20
N LEU A 103 -12.70 -16.68 -4.48
CA LEU A 103 -13.87 -15.96 -3.92
C LEU A 103 -13.91 -16.02 -2.40
N GLN A 104 -13.60 -17.17 -1.81
CA GLN A 104 -13.58 -17.35 -0.36
C GLN A 104 -12.47 -16.54 0.29
N TYR A 105 -11.25 -16.57 -0.26
CA TYR A 105 -10.15 -15.73 0.19
C TYR A 105 -10.54 -14.26 0.13
N PHE A 106 -11.06 -13.79 -0.99
CA PHE A 106 -11.46 -12.39 -1.18
C PHE A 106 -12.57 -11.97 -0.20
N SER A 107 -13.56 -12.83 0.01
CA SER A 107 -14.63 -12.56 0.97
C SER A 107 -14.10 -12.42 2.40
N VAL A 108 -13.18 -13.29 2.81
CA VAL A 108 -12.53 -13.20 4.14
C VAL A 108 -11.65 -11.97 4.23
N ALA A 109 -10.87 -11.67 3.19
CA ALA A 109 -10.04 -10.49 3.13
C ALA A 109 -10.85 -9.20 3.33
N ILE A 110 -12.02 -9.09 2.70
CA ILE A 110 -12.96 -7.98 2.89
C ILE A 110 -13.45 -7.91 4.34
N MET A 111 -13.86 -9.03 4.94
CA MET A 111 -14.39 -9.03 6.31
C MET A 111 -13.35 -8.56 7.34
N VAL A 112 -12.08 -8.92 7.12
CA VAL A 112 -10.96 -8.55 8.00
C VAL A 112 -10.50 -7.12 7.76
N ASN A 113 -10.56 -6.65 6.50
CA ASN A 113 -10.01 -5.35 6.14
C ASN A 113 -10.71 -4.19 6.89
N GLY A 114 -9.90 -3.38 7.57
CA GLY A 114 -10.36 -2.22 8.33
C GLY A 114 -10.91 -2.55 9.72
N GLN A 115 -10.84 -3.81 10.18
CA GLN A 115 -11.27 -4.18 11.54
C GLN A 115 -10.47 -3.42 12.60
N ILE A 116 -11.16 -2.97 13.65
CA ILE A 116 -10.55 -2.27 14.77
C ILE A 116 -10.47 -3.22 15.95
N VAL A 117 -9.27 -3.46 16.48
CA VAL A 117 -9.02 -4.37 17.58
C VAL A 117 -8.35 -3.64 18.74
N ALA A 118 -8.92 -3.74 19.93
CA ALA A 118 -8.30 -3.23 21.14
C ALA A 118 -7.15 -4.16 21.60
N LEU A 119 -6.03 -3.59 22.02
CA LEU A 119 -4.92 -4.38 22.56
C LEU A 119 -5.30 -5.04 23.89
N ALA A 120 -4.89 -6.30 24.05
CA ALA A 120 -5.03 -7.03 25.30
C ALA A 120 -4.09 -6.51 26.40
N GLN A 121 -4.39 -6.85 27.65
CA GLN A 121 -3.50 -6.57 28.79
C GLN A 121 -2.13 -7.25 28.60
N GLY A 122 -1.05 -6.55 28.96
CA GLY A 122 0.33 -7.03 28.80
C GLY A 122 1.00 -6.65 27.47
N LEU A 123 0.25 -6.06 26.53
CA LEU A 123 0.79 -5.42 25.34
C LEU A 123 1.11 -3.94 25.60
N PRO A 124 1.87 -3.27 24.70
CA PRO A 124 2.16 -1.84 24.83
C PRO A 124 0.91 -1.01 25.07
N GLY A 125 0.93 -0.19 26.13
CA GLY A 125 -0.17 0.72 26.47
C GLY A 125 -0.20 1.97 25.60
N SER A 126 0.85 2.17 24.78
CA SER A 126 1.00 3.29 23.86
C SER A 126 1.78 2.88 22.61
N MET A 127 1.45 3.48 21.48
CA MET A 127 2.22 3.33 20.24
C MET A 127 3.58 4.05 20.28
N TYR A 128 3.78 4.98 21.21
CA TYR A 128 5.11 5.53 21.49
C TYR A 128 6.10 4.44 21.95
N ASP A 129 5.61 3.39 22.62
CA ASP A 129 6.44 2.27 23.09
C ASP A 129 6.81 1.30 21.96
N VAL A 130 6.23 1.49 20.76
CA VAL A 130 6.29 0.59 19.60
C VAL A 130 7.17 1.15 18.48
N VAL A 131 6.99 2.43 18.15
CA VAL A 131 7.46 3.03 16.87
C VAL A 131 8.96 2.89 16.59
N ASN A 132 9.78 2.72 17.64
CA ASN A 132 11.21 2.43 17.53
C ASN A 132 11.67 1.25 18.40
N ASN A 133 10.76 0.31 18.68
CA ASN A 133 11.02 -0.88 19.48
C ASN A 133 10.64 -2.15 18.70
N PRO A 134 11.61 -2.80 18.03
CA PRO A 134 11.35 -3.98 17.22
C PRO A 134 10.66 -5.13 17.96
N SER A 135 10.94 -5.30 19.26
CA SER A 135 10.32 -6.35 20.07
C SER A 135 8.83 -6.06 20.32
N ALA A 136 8.49 -4.81 20.60
CA ALA A 136 7.09 -4.40 20.78
C ALA A 136 6.32 -4.43 19.46
N ASP A 137 6.96 -4.03 18.36
CA ASP A 137 6.39 -4.12 17.01
C ASP A 137 6.10 -5.57 16.60
N HIS A 138 7.05 -6.47 16.87
CA HIS A 138 6.85 -7.91 16.65
C HIS A 138 5.70 -8.46 17.52
N ALA A 139 5.61 -8.04 18.80
CA ALA A 139 4.51 -8.45 19.67
C ALA A 139 3.14 -7.98 19.15
N LEU A 140 3.04 -6.79 18.53
CA LEU A 140 1.82 -6.35 17.87
C LEU A 140 1.46 -7.23 16.66
N ALA A 141 2.44 -7.56 15.83
CA ALA A 141 2.22 -8.41 14.65
C ALA A 141 1.77 -9.83 15.05
N GLU A 142 2.37 -10.40 16.09
CA GLU A 142 1.94 -11.70 16.64
C GLU A 142 0.59 -11.62 17.35
N TYR A 143 0.29 -10.52 18.03
CA TYR A 143 -1.04 -10.32 18.61
C TYR A 143 -2.11 -10.29 17.51
N ALA A 144 -1.92 -9.44 16.49
CA ALA A 144 -2.79 -9.33 15.32
C ALA A 144 -3.09 -10.70 14.69
N ARG A 145 -2.07 -11.55 14.56
CA ARG A 145 -2.22 -12.91 14.03
C ARG A 145 -3.23 -13.75 14.84
N ASN A 146 -3.36 -13.52 16.13
CA ASN A 146 -4.16 -14.33 17.04
C ASN A 146 -5.52 -13.71 17.39
N THR A 147 -5.88 -12.55 16.82
CA THR A 147 -7.17 -11.93 17.11
C THR A 147 -8.30 -12.70 16.40
N PRO A 148 -9.48 -12.83 17.02
CA PRO A 148 -10.66 -13.36 16.35
C PRO A 148 -11.01 -12.59 15.07
N GLU A 149 -10.82 -11.27 15.07
CA GLU A 149 -11.11 -10.37 13.96
C GLU A 149 -10.18 -10.58 12.77
N ALA A 150 -8.91 -10.96 13.01
CA ALA A 150 -7.98 -11.27 11.94
C ALA A 150 -8.26 -12.63 11.29
N GLN A 151 -9.08 -13.49 11.92
CA GLN A 151 -9.34 -14.90 11.56
C GLN A 151 -8.17 -15.53 10.80
N THR A 152 -6.95 -15.34 11.33
CA THR A 152 -5.74 -15.58 10.54
C THR A 152 -5.62 -17.06 10.18
N ASN A 153 -6.18 -17.96 10.98
CA ASN A 153 -6.30 -19.37 10.63
C ASN A 153 -7.10 -19.58 9.33
N THR A 154 -8.18 -18.86 9.10
CA THR A 154 -8.97 -18.96 7.86
C THR A 154 -8.18 -18.44 6.66
N LEU A 155 -7.60 -17.24 6.77
CA LEU A 155 -6.78 -16.64 5.72
C LEU A 155 -5.55 -17.51 5.40
N LEU A 156 -4.86 -18.00 6.42
CA LEU A 156 -3.71 -18.90 6.29
C LEU A 156 -4.11 -20.28 5.78
N ASN A 157 -5.27 -20.81 6.17
CA ASN A 157 -5.79 -22.08 5.65
C ASN A 157 -6.05 -21.99 4.15
N PHE A 158 -6.64 -20.88 3.67
CA PHE A 158 -6.80 -20.65 2.22
C PHE A 158 -5.46 -20.53 1.51
N LEU A 159 -4.54 -19.72 2.04
CA LEU A 159 -3.19 -19.54 1.47
C LEU A 159 -2.30 -20.78 1.58
N SER A 160 -2.66 -21.79 2.39
CA SER A 160 -1.93 -23.06 2.47
C SER A 160 -2.59 -24.18 1.66
N ALA A 161 -3.91 -24.09 1.42
CA ALA A 161 -4.64 -24.96 0.51
C ALA A 161 -4.35 -24.64 -0.97
N LEU A 162 -4.10 -23.36 -1.29
CA LEU A 162 -3.82 -22.91 -2.65
C LEU A 162 -2.35 -23.14 -3.00
N ARG A 163 -2.03 -24.37 -3.43
CA ARG A 163 -0.67 -24.73 -3.86
C ARG A 163 -0.28 -24.15 -5.22
N VAL A 164 -1.27 -23.88 -6.09
CA VAL A 164 -1.08 -23.31 -7.42
C VAL A 164 -2.36 -22.52 -7.76
N SER A 165 -2.38 -21.22 -7.44
CA SER A 165 -3.38 -20.30 -7.99
C SER A 165 -2.64 -19.19 -8.74
N PRO A 166 -3.08 -18.84 -9.96
CA PRO A 166 -2.56 -17.70 -10.69
C PRO A 166 -3.03 -16.34 -10.14
N PHE A 167 -3.94 -16.33 -9.18
CA PHE A 167 -4.42 -15.13 -8.53
C PHE A 167 -3.32 -14.50 -7.66
N ASP A 168 -2.97 -13.24 -7.93
CA ASP A 168 -2.07 -12.46 -7.07
C ASP A 168 -2.83 -11.97 -5.82
N PHE A 169 -2.70 -12.73 -4.73
CA PHE A 169 -3.26 -12.38 -3.43
C PHE A 169 -2.74 -11.03 -2.89
N GLY A 170 -1.54 -10.60 -3.30
CA GLY A 170 -0.95 -9.32 -2.90
C GLY A 170 -1.71 -8.10 -3.44
N LYS A 171 -2.60 -8.28 -4.42
CA LYS A 171 -3.48 -7.21 -4.93
C LYS A 171 -4.66 -6.91 -4.00
N VAL A 172 -4.97 -7.80 -3.07
CA VAL A 172 -6.01 -7.58 -2.06
C VAL A 172 -5.38 -6.93 -0.84
N THR A 173 -5.81 -5.71 -0.50
CA THR A 173 -5.31 -5.03 0.68
C THR A 173 -6.08 -5.47 1.90
N ILE A 174 -5.39 -6.02 2.90
CA ILE A 174 -5.99 -6.44 4.16
C ILE A 174 -5.31 -5.69 5.29
N THR A 175 -6.07 -4.87 5.99
CA THR A 175 -5.59 -4.08 7.12
C THR A 175 -6.38 -4.36 8.39
N ILE A 176 -5.74 -4.17 9.54
CA ILE A 176 -6.42 -4.02 10.83
C ILE A 176 -5.86 -2.80 11.55
N LYS A 177 -6.68 -2.16 12.37
CA LYS A 177 -6.27 -1.07 13.25
C LYS A 177 -6.19 -1.59 14.68
N LEU A 178 -5.00 -1.61 15.24
CA LEU A 178 -4.78 -1.93 16.66
C LEU A 178 -4.84 -0.65 17.49
N VAL A 179 -5.63 -0.66 18.56
CA VAL A 179 -5.83 0.49 19.45
C VAL A 179 -5.32 0.16 20.85
N ALA A 180 -4.35 0.93 21.32
CA ALA A 180 -3.78 0.80 22.66
C ALA A 180 -4.71 1.41 23.73
N SER A 181 -4.39 1.18 25.01
CA SER A 181 -5.22 1.64 26.13
C SER A 181 -5.26 3.16 26.30
N ASP A 182 -4.26 3.88 25.78
CA ASP A 182 -4.27 5.35 25.71
C ASP A 182 -4.99 5.90 24.46
N ASN A 183 -5.59 5.04 23.62
CA ASN A 183 -6.21 5.34 22.32
C ASN A 183 -5.26 5.70 21.18
N SER A 184 -3.94 5.65 21.40
CA SER A 184 -2.99 5.60 20.28
C SER A 184 -3.20 4.33 19.46
N ASN A 185 -2.87 4.36 18.17
CA ASN A 185 -3.21 3.28 17.27
C ASN A 185 -2.19 3.08 16.15
N ALA A 186 -2.16 1.86 15.62
CA ALA A 186 -1.34 1.49 14.49
C ALA A 186 -2.16 0.67 13.49
N ILE A 187 -1.94 0.94 12.21
CA ILE A 187 -2.48 0.11 11.13
C ILE A 187 -1.47 -0.99 10.83
N LEU A 188 -1.93 -2.24 10.81
CA LEU A 188 -1.15 -3.38 10.37
C LEU A 188 -1.71 -3.88 9.04
N VAL A 189 -0.82 -4.17 8.10
CA VAL A 189 -1.13 -4.72 6.78
C VAL A 189 -0.69 -6.17 6.74
N PHE A 190 -1.54 -7.05 6.24
CA PHE A 190 -1.20 -8.45 6.05
C PHE A 190 -0.48 -8.66 4.72
N ASP A 191 0.68 -9.31 4.77
CA ASP A 191 1.42 -9.75 3.58
C ASP A 191 1.08 -11.23 3.29
N PRO A 192 0.36 -11.54 2.19
CA PRO A 192 -0.01 -12.90 1.86
C PRO A 192 1.15 -13.79 1.40
N ASN A 193 2.27 -13.20 0.96
CA ASN A 193 3.44 -13.94 0.51
C ASN A 193 4.25 -14.46 1.70
N THR A 194 4.53 -13.59 2.66
CA THR A 194 5.26 -13.95 3.89
C THR A 194 4.34 -14.49 4.97
N LYS A 195 3.02 -14.32 4.82
CA LYS A 195 1.99 -14.74 5.78
C LYS A 195 2.12 -14.04 7.13
N THR A 196 2.53 -12.78 7.12
CA THR A 196 2.81 -11.98 8.32
C THR A 196 2.08 -10.66 8.31
N TRP A 197 1.65 -10.20 9.48
CA TRP A 197 1.23 -8.82 9.69
C TRP A 197 2.43 -7.90 9.85
N ARG A 198 2.37 -6.70 9.29
CA ARG A 198 3.40 -5.68 9.42
C ARG A 198 2.78 -4.34 9.70
N ARG A 199 3.32 -3.59 10.66
CA ARG A 199 2.87 -2.22 10.95
C ARG A 199 3.19 -1.30 9.77
N GLN A 200 2.22 -0.49 9.39
CA GLN A 200 2.41 0.63 8.48
C GLN A 200 2.92 1.82 9.29
N ALA A 201 4.22 2.09 9.19
CA ALA A 201 4.92 3.01 10.09
C ALA A 201 4.39 4.45 10.00
N ASP A 202 4.10 4.91 8.78
CA ASP A 202 3.54 6.21 8.45
C ASP A 202 2.06 6.38 8.85
N GLU A 203 1.40 5.31 9.30
CA GLU A 203 0.02 5.31 9.81
C GLU A 203 -0.08 5.10 11.32
N THR A 204 1.05 5.13 12.03
CA THR A 204 1.01 5.07 13.50
C THR A 204 0.63 6.42 14.09
N ARG A 205 -0.36 6.45 14.99
CA ARG A 205 -0.97 7.68 15.52
C ARG A 205 -1.01 7.69 17.05
N ASP A 206 -0.86 8.86 17.66
CA ASP A 206 -1.17 9.07 19.07
C ASP A 206 -2.69 9.18 19.31
N SER A 207 -3.11 9.40 20.55
CA SER A 207 -4.54 9.47 20.89
C SER A 207 -5.23 10.73 20.36
N SER A 208 -4.45 11.75 20.03
CA SER A 208 -4.92 13.01 19.44
C SER A 208 -4.96 12.97 17.91
N GLY A 209 -4.57 11.84 17.31
CA GLY A 209 -4.55 11.63 15.86
C GLY A 209 -3.30 12.18 15.17
N ASN A 210 -2.26 12.57 15.90
CA ASN A 210 -0.99 12.95 15.29
C ASN A 210 -0.21 11.70 14.89
N ILE A 211 0.54 11.79 13.79
CA ILE A 211 1.55 10.77 13.45
C ILE A 211 2.64 10.67 14.51
N ILE A 212 3.07 9.46 14.85
CA ILE A 212 4.24 9.24 15.71
C ILE A 212 5.44 8.96 14.80
N PRO A 213 6.40 9.89 14.64
CA PRO A 213 7.49 9.75 13.67
C PRO A 213 8.40 8.55 13.99
N SER A 214 8.75 7.73 13.01
CA SER A 214 9.71 6.63 13.19
C SER A 214 11.16 7.11 13.01
N ASN A 215 11.37 8.23 12.31
CA ASN A 215 12.69 8.80 12.07
C ASN A 215 12.63 10.34 12.06
N LYS A 216 13.81 10.97 12.01
CA LYS A 216 13.95 12.43 12.07
C LYS A 216 13.21 13.16 10.93
N VAL A 217 13.23 12.60 9.72
CA VAL A 217 12.60 13.22 8.53
C VAL A 217 11.08 13.26 8.66
N GLU A 218 10.50 12.23 9.27
CA GLU A 218 9.06 12.16 9.53
C GLU A 218 8.57 13.17 10.57
N ILE A 219 9.44 13.79 11.37
CA ILE A 219 9.03 14.81 12.34
C ILE A 219 8.47 16.04 11.61
N THR A 220 9.01 16.37 10.43
CA THR A 220 8.66 17.58 9.67
C THR A 220 7.86 17.27 8.41
N GLY A 221 7.74 15.99 8.05
CA GLY A 221 7.14 15.57 6.78
C GLY A 221 8.08 15.73 5.58
N GLY A 222 9.39 15.85 5.81
CA GLY A 222 10.39 15.98 4.74
C GLY A 222 11.33 17.17 4.93
N VAL A 223 12.36 17.21 4.07
CA VAL A 223 13.33 18.30 4.01
C VAL A 223 12.65 19.57 3.52
N GLY A 224 12.85 20.68 4.24
CA GLY A 224 12.22 21.97 3.94
C GLY A 224 10.72 22.06 4.27
N SER A 225 10.16 21.02 4.90
CA SER A 225 8.77 20.99 5.35
C SER A 225 8.64 21.39 6.82
N TYR A 226 7.39 21.61 7.24
CA TYR A 226 7.03 21.70 8.66
C TYR A 226 5.78 20.87 8.93
N ARG A 227 5.61 20.48 10.19
CA ARG A 227 4.43 19.79 10.68
C ARG A 227 4.01 20.35 12.03
N GLN A 228 2.70 20.51 12.20
CA GLN A 228 2.08 20.87 13.46
C GLN A 228 1.46 19.63 14.10
N TYR A 229 1.70 19.49 15.39
CA TYR A 229 1.20 18.43 16.25
C TYR A 229 0.29 19.06 17.30
N ASN A 230 -0.95 18.59 17.41
CA ASN A 230 -1.94 19.12 18.33
C ASN A 230 -2.27 18.06 19.39
N PHE A 231 -2.05 18.37 20.66
CA PHE A 231 -2.21 17.41 21.74
C PHE A 231 -3.47 17.72 22.54
N GLY A 232 -4.35 16.72 22.66
CA GLY A 232 -5.54 16.79 23.51
C GLY A 232 -5.26 16.43 24.97
N ASN A 233 -4.05 15.94 25.29
CA ASN A 233 -3.67 15.55 26.65
C ASN A 233 -2.16 15.71 26.92
N ASP A 234 -1.82 15.83 28.20
CA ASP A 234 -0.45 16.05 28.66
C ASP A 234 0.50 14.88 28.42
N ASN A 235 -0.03 13.65 28.45
CA ASN A 235 0.79 12.45 28.33
C ASN A 235 1.33 12.30 26.90
N ASP A 236 0.50 12.51 25.88
CA ASP A 236 0.92 12.48 24.48
C ASP A 236 1.93 13.58 24.19
N PHE A 237 1.71 14.80 24.68
CA PHE A 237 2.67 15.89 24.52
C PHE A 237 4.04 15.51 25.11
N ARG A 238 4.08 15.03 26.36
CA ARG A 238 5.35 14.67 27.02
C ARG A 238 6.06 13.52 26.30
N ARG A 239 5.30 12.49 25.90
CA ARG A 239 5.83 11.36 25.13
C ARG A 239 6.35 11.81 23.78
N PHE A 240 5.62 12.68 23.08
CA PHE A 240 6.05 13.26 21.81
C PHE A 240 7.36 14.02 21.96
N VAL A 241 7.44 14.97 22.90
CA VAL A 241 8.64 15.78 23.14
C VAL A 241 9.85 14.88 23.42
N GLN A 242 9.70 13.88 24.30
CA GLN A 242 10.76 12.92 24.59
C GLN A 242 11.13 12.10 23.35
N HIS A 243 10.14 11.60 22.60
CA HIS A 243 10.31 10.76 21.43
C HIS A 243 11.06 11.47 20.30
N VAL A 244 10.60 12.66 19.92
CA VAL A 244 11.27 13.43 18.86
C VAL A 244 12.63 13.99 19.30
N GLY A 245 12.80 14.26 20.60
CA GLY A 245 14.12 14.55 21.18
C GLY A 245 15.10 13.40 21.01
N ASN A 246 14.67 12.15 21.24
CA ASN A 246 15.48 10.95 21.00
C ASN A 246 15.81 10.73 19.51
N LEU A 247 14.95 11.23 18.61
CA LEU A 247 15.19 11.24 17.16
C LEU A 247 16.11 12.38 16.70
N GLY A 248 16.52 13.27 17.61
CA GLY A 248 17.46 14.36 17.33
C GLY A 248 16.80 15.68 16.90
N ALA A 249 15.53 15.89 17.22
CA ALA A 249 14.93 17.23 17.13
C ALA A 249 15.45 18.14 18.25
N VAL A 250 15.67 19.41 17.92
CA VAL A 250 16.10 20.44 18.87
C VAL A 250 14.90 21.32 19.22
N PHE A 251 14.59 21.46 20.51
CA PHE A 251 13.53 22.36 20.94
C PHE A 251 14.06 23.79 21.12
N VAL A 252 13.40 24.76 20.49
CA VAL A 252 13.73 26.18 20.57
C VAL A 252 12.69 26.89 21.43
N GLY A 253 13.15 27.57 22.48
CA GLY A 253 12.29 28.26 23.44
C GLY A 253 11.80 27.37 24.58
N PRO A 254 10.95 27.91 25.47
CA PRO A 254 10.36 27.13 26.55
C PRO A 254 9.47 26.02 26.00
N ILE A 255 9.67 24.80 26.48
CA ILE A 255 8.74 23.69 26.25
C ILE A 255 7.57 23.93 27.21
N GLY A 256 6.42 24.36 26.67
CA GLY A 256 5.24 24.72 27.46
C GLY A 256 4.64 23.55 28.25
N SER A 257 3.60 23.84 29.05
CA SER A 257 2.74 22.82 29.66
C SER A 257 1.39 22.80 28.91
N PRO A 258 0.80 21.63 28.60
CA PRO A 258 -0.30 21.53 27.62
C PRO A 258 -1.67 21.96 28.13
N GLY A 259 -1.76 22.49 29.35
CA GLY A 259 -3.00 22.86 30.05
C GLY A 259 -3.88 23.93 29.39
N GLY A 260 -3.62 24.31 28.14
CA GLY A 260 -4.43 25.23 27.35
C GLY A 260 -4.63 24.85 25.87
N GLY A 261 -4.26 23.63 25.45
CA GLY A 261 -4.35 23.24 24.02
C GLY A 261 -3.10 23.62 23.21
N GLY A 262 -1.93 23.59 23.83
CA GLY A 262 -0.66 23.88 23.16
C GLY A 262 -0.28 22.79 22.15
N GLY A 263 0.20 23.21 20.99
CA GLY A 263 0.76 22.32 19.98
C GLY A 263 2.28 22.34 19.96
N VAL A 264 2.87 21.51 19.09
CA VAL A 264 4.29 21.60 18.73
C VAL A 264 4.37 21.77 17.22
N VAL A 265 5.10 22.78 16.78
CA VAL A 265 5.45 22.94 15.37
C VAL A 265 6.90 22.53 15.20
N CYS A 266 7.15 21.57 14.32
CA CYS A 266 8.49 21.14 13.95
C CYS A 266 8.78 21.50 12.50
N THR A 267 9.95 22.09 12.24
CA THR A 267 10.39 22.57 10.92
C THR A 267 11.75 21.98 10.57
N SER A 268 11.95 21.58 9.31
CA SER A 268 13.25 21.22 8.75
C SER A 268 13.94 22.47 8.24
N ILE A 269 15.15 22.71 8.72
CA ILE A 269 15.96 23.88 8.39
C ILE A 269 17.26 23.39 7.77
N ILE A 270 17.55 23.88 6.57
CA ILE A 270 18.82 23.65 5.89
C ILE A 270 19.81 24.69 6.43
N LYS A 271 20.71 24.29 7.32
CA LYS A 271 21.81 25.16 7.76
C LYS A 271 22.97 25.02 6.79
N SER A 272 23.24 26.10 6.04
CA SER A 272 24.48 26.26 5.29
C SER A 272 25.44 27.13 6.11
N THR A 273 26.57 26.56 6.50
CA THR A 273 27.69 27.30 7.09
C THR A 273 28.76 27.42 6.02
N GLU A 274 29.33 28.62 5.86
CA GLU A 274 30.36 28.88 4.85
C GLU A 274 31.53 27.88 4.96
N GLY A 275 31.78 27.10 3.91
CA GLY A 275 32.82 26.08 3.87
C GLY A 275 32.47 24.72 4.49
N GLN A 276 31.23 24.48 4.92
CA GLN A 276 30.75 23.16 5.37
C GLN A 276 29.61 22.62 4.51
N GLU A 277 29.51 21.29 4.43
CA GLU A 277 28.35 20.63 3.85
C GLU A 277 27.07 21.07 4.59
N SER A 278 26.06 21.44 3.81
CA SER A 278 24.74 21.80 4.29
C SER A 278 24.14 20.66 5.13
N ARG A 279 23.69 20.96 6.36
CA ARG A 279 23.09 19.98 7.26
C ARG A 279 21.62 20.28 7.51
N ASP A 280 20.79 19.25 7.43
CA ASP A 280 19.39 19.31 7.82
C ASP A 280 19.23 19.22 9.34
N GLU A 281 18.65 20.27 9.91
CA GLU A 281 18.32 20.37 11.33
C GLU A 281 16.81 20.39 11.50
N THR A 282 16.30 19.58 12.44
CA THR A 282 14.89 19.60 12.80
C THR A 282 14.75 20.41 14.08
N GLN A 283 14.04 21.53 13.98
CA GLN A 283 13.74 22.39 15.13
C GLN A 283 12.26 22.32 15.47
N CYS A 284 11.95 22.14 16.74
CA CYS A 284 10.58 22.13 17.26
C CYS A 284 10.38 23.28 18.23
N SER A 285 9.19 23.87 18.26
CA SER A 285 8.81 24.89 19.23
C SER A 285 7.36 24.68 19.65
N SER A 286 7.03 25.03 20.89
CA SER A 286 5.64 25.07 21.32
C SER A 286 4.87 26.11 20.49
N SER A 287 3.67 25.75 20.04
CA SER A 287 2.70 26.68 19.46
C SER A 287 1.63 26.98 20.50
N ASN A 288 1.34 28.28 20.66
CA ASN A 288 0.22 28.77 21.46
C ASN A 288 -1.09 28.68 20.68
#